data_AF-A0A5A7ZT68-F1
#
_entry.id   AF-A0A5A7ZT68-F1
#
_cell.length_a   1.000
_cell.length_b   1.000
_cell.length_c   1.000
_cell.angle_alpha   90.00
_cell.angle_beta   90.00
_cell.angle_gamma   90.00
#
_symmetry.space_group_name_H-M   'P 1'
#
loop_
_entity.id
_entity.type
_entity.pdbx_description
1 polymer ?
#
loop_
_entity_poly.entity_id
_entity_poly.type
_entity_poly.pdbx_seq_one_letter_code
_entity_poly.pdbx_strand_id
1 'polypeptide(L)'
;MFKIIKKEYYQQEELIYKTDTKELIATPTITSDITFSFIYLFLGFNSENMESTQLWGYHNDFSWIKRSLVPPKSDKGVIVVTDNDINGGDSFRIDYAYNWETYYDEQSGWIKIGSEILREDLNYVEFFRNTIAGIDWYGNIQEFWLKPKFK
;
A
#
# COMPACT_ATOMS: atom_id res chain seq x y z
N MET A 1 -9.01 0.41 -12.20
CA MET A 1 -9.17 -0.70 -11.22
C MET A 1 -9.40 -0.14 -9.82
N PHE A 2 -8.49 0.69 -9.33
CA PHE A 2 -8.56 1.35 -8.04
C PHE A 2 -8.95 2.83 -8.18
N LYS A 3 -9.62 3.37 -7.16
CA LYS A 3 -9.96 4.80 -7.07
C LYS A 3 -9.73 5.31 -5.64
N ILE A 4 -9.41 6.60 -5.52
CA ILE A 4 -9.32 7.29 -4.23
C ILE A 4 -10.67 7.89 -3.86
N ILE A 5 -11.13 7.62 -2.63
CA ILE A 5 -12.22 8.36 -2.00
C ILE A 5 -11.65 9.11 -0.80
N LYS A 6 -11.72 10.44 -0.82
CA LYS A 6 -11.30 11.27 0.32
C LYS A 6 -12.27 11.06 1.49
N LYS A 7 -11.72 10.79 2.67
CA LYS A 7 -12.50 10.50 3.88
C LYS A 7 -11.62 10.76 5.10
N GLU A 8 -12.19 11.39 6.11
CA GLU A 8 -11.54 11.57 7.40
C GLU A 8 -11.68 10.26 8.20
N TYR A 9 -10.54 9.72 8.67
CA TYR A 9 -10.52 8.54 9.53
C TYR A 9 -10.07 8.92 10.94
N TYR A 10 -10.81 8.46 11.95
CA TYR A 10 -10.50 8.68 13.37
C TYR A 10 -9.69 7.55 14.02
N GLN A 11 -9.67 6.36 13.40
CA GLN A 11 -8.86 5.22 13.83
C GLN A 11 -8.17 4.65 12.59
N GLN A 12 -6.93 5.06 12.33
CA GLN A 12 -6.08 4.34 11.40
C GLN A 12 -5.11 3.51 12.22
N GLU A 13 -5.23 2.19 12.08
CA GLU A 13 -4.21 1.29 12.58
C GLU A 13 -2.86 1.64 11.96
N GLU A 14 -1.82 1.49 12.76
CA GLU A 14 -0.48 1.86 12.38
C GLU A 14 0.22 0.67 11.74
N LEU A 15 0.91 0.91 10.63
CA LEU A 15 1.72 -0.11 9.98
C LEU A 15 2.89 -0.50 10.88
N ILE A 16 3.07 -1.79 11.11
CA ILE A 16 4.18 -2.36 11.87
C ILE A 16 5.08 -3.12 10.91
N TYR A 17 6.40 -3.00 11.11
CA TYR A 17 7.39 -3.90 10.53
C TYR A 17 7.93 -4.80 11.63
N LYS A 18 7.61 -6.09 11.57
CA LYS A 18 8.15 -7.10 12.49
C LYS A 18 9.53 -7.52 12.02
N THR A 19 10.56 -7.18 12.79
CA THR A 19 11.96 -7.38 12.40
C THR A 19 12.39 -8.85 12.44
N ASP A 20 11.73 -9.66 13.28
CA ASP A 20 11.98 -11.10 13.46
C ASP A 20 11.38 -11.93 12.31
N THR A 21 10.14 -11.63 11.92
CA THR A 21 9.43 -12.34 10.83
C THR A 21 9.63 -11.67 9.47
N LYS A 22 10.18 -10.46 9.44
CA LYS A 22 10.34 -9.62 8.23
C LYS A 22 9.00 -9.35 7.55
N GLU A 23 8.00 -8.97 8.34
CA GLU A 23 6.63 -8.75 7.85
C GLU A 23 6.19 -7.31 8.03
N LEU A 24 5.54 -6.75 7.01
CA LEU A 24 4.71 -5.56 7.13
C LEU A 24 3.29 -5.97 7.49
N ILE A 25 2.70 -5.33 8.50
CA ILE A 25 1.33 -5.63 8.93
C ILE A 25 0.65 -4.35 9.41
N ALA A 26 -0.42 -3.96 8.71
CA ALA A 26 -1.47 -3.11 9.24
C ALA A 26 -2.62 -4.04 9.62
N THR A 27 -2.96 -4.14 10.90
CA THR A 27 -4.03 -5.03 11.34
C THR A 27 -5.39 -4.43 10.92
N PRO A 28 -6.33 -5.25 10.42
CA PRO A 28 -7.61 -4.75 9.98
C PRO A 28 -8.61 -4.68 11.14
N THR A 29 -9.45 -3.64 11.17
CA THR A 29 -10.63 -3.56 12.05
C THR A 29 -11.87 -4.20 11.43
N ILE A 30 -11.85 -4.39 10.11
CA ILE A 30 -12.94 -4.96 9.29
C ILE A 30 -12.34 -6.03 8.38
N THR A 31 -13.03 -7.14 8.19
CA THR A 31 -12.55 -8.26 7.37
C THR A 31 -12.19 -7.84 5.94
N SER A 32 -11.06 -8.36 5.46
CA SER A 32 -10.65 -8.36 4.05
C SER A 32 -11.02 -9.70 3.42
N ASP A 33 -11.77 -9.70 2.33
CA ASP A 33 -12.15 -10.90 1.58
C ASP A 33 -11.84 -10.80 0.08
N ILE A 34 -11.39 -9.64 -0.41
CA ILE A 34 -10.76 -9.47 -1.72
C ILE A 34 -9.29 -9.15 -1.49
N THR A 35 -8.37 -9.74 -2.26
CA THR A 35 -6.93 -9.50 -2.11
C THR A 35 -6.23 -9.19 -3.43
N PHE A 36 -5.38 -8.16 -3.42
CA PHE A 36 -4.46 -7.88 -4.53
C PHE A 36 -3.02 -8.00 -4.06
N SER A 37 -2.23 -8.80 -4.77
CA SER A 37 -0.82 -9.00 -4.49
C SER A 37 0.08 -8.15 -5.39
N PHE A 38 0.96 -7.38 -4.76
CA PHE A 38 2.02 -6.57 -5.37
C PHE A 38 3.34 -7.12 -4.85
N ILE A 39 4.17 -7.73 -5.68
CA ILE A 39 5.36 -8.49 -5.23
C ILE A 39 5.01 -9.51 -4.13
N TYR A 40 5.47 -9.29 -2.90
CA TYR A 40 5.17 -10.05 -1.68
C TYR A 40 4.26 -9.30 -0.69
N LEU A 41 3.70 -8.16 -1.11
CA LEU A 41 2.72 -7.38 -0.37
C LEU A 41 1.31 -7.67 -0.86
N PHE A 42 0.36 -7.57 0.05
CA PHE A 42 -1.05 -7.82 -0.15
C PHE A 42 -1.83 -6.62 0.35
N LEU A 43 -2.70 -6.10 -0.51
CA LEU A 43 -3.70 -5.09 -0.17
C LEU A 43 -5.07 -5.78 -0.16
N GLY A 44 -5.71 -5.75 1.00
CA GLY A 44 -7.01 -6.37 1.24
C GLY A 44 -8.13 -5.35 1.16
N PHE A 45 -9.28 -5.82 0.68
CA PHE A 45 -10.50 -5.04 0.55
C PHE A 45 -11.70 -5.83 1.09
N ASN A 46 -12.72 -5.11 1.52
CA ASN A 46 -14.00 -5.69 1.96
C ASN A 46 -15.02 -5.67 0.82
N SER A 47 -15.63 -6.79 0.49
CA SER A 47 -16.57 -6.90 -0.64
C SER A 47 -17.91 -6.18 -0.44
N GLU A 48 -18.29 -5.79 0.79
CA GLU A 48 -19.54 -5.06 1.05
C GLU A 48 -19.44 -3.59 0.60
N ASN A 49 -18.26 -2.98 0.73
CA ASN A 49 -18.04 -1.55 0.40
C ASN A 49 -16.89 -1.29 -0.57
N MET A 50 -16.16 -2.34 -0.96
CA MET A 50 -14.98 -2.32 -1.81
C MET A 50 -13.81 -1.46 -1.29
N GLU A 51 -13.82 -1.05 -0.02
CA GLU A 51 -12.78 -0.21 0.61
C GLU A 51 -11.58 -1.06 1.05
N SER A 52 -10.39 -0.48 0.96
CA SER A 52 -9.15 -1.06 1.47
C SER A 52 -9.20 -1.19 2.99
N THR A 53 -8.95 -2.39 3.50
CA THR A 53 -9.06 -2.73 4.93
C THR A 53 -7.73 -3.12 5.56
N GLN A 54 -6.76 -3.59 4.76
CA GLN A 54 -5.52 -4.13 5.29
C GLN A 54 -4.35 -4.03 4.29
N LEU A 55 -3.14 -3.80 4.80
CA LEU A 55 -1.88 -3.99 4.05
C LEU A 55 -0.99 -4.95 4.83
N TRP A 56 -0.53 -6.04 4.22
CA TRP A 56 0.37 -6.98 4.87
C TRP A 56 1.29 -7.70 3.88
N GLY A 57 2.32 -8.37 4.38
CA GLY A 57 3.12 -9.27 3.55
C GLY A 57 4.54 -9.45 4.06
N TYR A 58 5.19 -10.49 3.54
CA TYR A 58 6.60 -10.71 3.78
C TYR A 58 7.42 -9.68 3.00
N HIS A 59 8.32 -8.98 3.69
CA HIS A 59 9.13 -7.95 3.10
C HIS A 59 10.52 -7.92 3.75
N ASN A 60 11.43 -8.73 3.21
CA ASN A 60 12.82 -8.75 3.67
C ASN A 60 13.49 -7.39 3.50
N ASP A 61 14.38 -7.04 4.43
CA ASP A 61 15.14 -5.79 4.46
C ASP A 61 16.53 -5.88 3.81
N PHE A 62 17.01 -7.07 3.47
CA PHE A 62 18.35 -7.24 2.86
C PHE A 62 18.45 -6.63 1.45
N SER A 63 17.32 -6.50 0.76
CA SER A 63 17.24 -5.97 -0.61
C SER A 63 16.90 -4.48 -0.66
N TRP A 64 16.75 -3.81 0.49
CA TRP A 64 16.37 -2.41 0.52
C TRP A 64 17.54 -1.51 0.10
N ILE A 65 17.27 -0.66 -0.88
CA ILE A 65 18.24 0.28 -1.43
C ILE A 65 18.21 1.55 -0.59
N LYS A 66 19.31 1.87 0.09
CA LYS A 66 19.43 3.12 0.86
C LYS A 66 19.33 4.34 -0.07
N ARG A 67 18.36 5.22 0.18
CA ARG A 67 18.14 6.45 -0.61
C ARG A 67 17.47 7.50 0.27
N SER A 68 17.76 8.78 0.04
CA SER A 68 16.99 9.86 0.69
C SER A 68 15.60 9.93 0.06
N LEU A 69 14.57 9.90 0.89
CA LEU A 69 13.18 9.83 0.46
C LEU A 69 12.40 11.03 0.99
N VAL A 70 11.68 11.68 0.07
CA VAL A 70 10.72 12.73 0.40
C VAL A 70 9.34 12.19 0.04
N PRO A 71 8.49 11.83 1.02
CA PRO A 71 7.17 11.31 0.71
C PRO A 71 6.33 12.38 0.00
N PRO A 72 5.44 11.97 -0.91
CA PRO A 72 4.54 12.88 -1.59
C PRO A 72 3.54 13.50 -0.60
N LYS A 73 3.00 14.66 -0.95
CA LYS A 73 1.81 15.18 -0.26
C LYS A 73 0.61 14.30 -0.62
N SER A 74 -0.15 13.90 0.39
CA SER A 74 -1.33 13.05 0.22
C SER A 74 -2.50 13.58 1.04
N ASP A 75 -3.71 13.39 0.51
CA ASP A 75 -4.93 13.55 1.30
C ASP A 75 -5.26 12.25 2.02
N LYS A 76 -5.99 12.34 3.14
CA LYS A 76 -6.54 11.15 3.79
C LYS A 76 -7.72 10.58 3.02
N GLY A 77 -7.83 9.26 3.00
CA GLY A 77 -8.94 8.59 2.34
C GLY A 77 -8.82 7.09 2.36
N VAL A 78 -9.50 6.45 1.42
CA VAL A 78 -9.38 5.01 1.14
C VAL A 78 -9.19 4.75 -0.33
N ILE A 79 -8.60 3.59 -0.59
CA ILE A 79 -8.56 3.02 -1.92
C ILE A 79 -9.80 2.15 -2.06
N VAL A 80 -10.53 2.28 -3.17
CA VAL A 80 -11.67 1.43 -3.49
C VAL A 80 -11.44 0.65 -4.77
N VAL A 81 -11.91 -0.59 -4.81
CA VAL A 81 -12.03 -1.38 -6.03
C VAL A 81 -13.25 -0.89 -6.80
N THR A 82 -13.11 -0.71 -8.12
CA THR A 82 -14.17 -0.18 -9.01
C THR A 82 -14.61 -1.16 -10.08
N ASP A 83 -14.00 -2.33 -10.13
CA ASP A 83 -14.33 -3.38 -11.09
C ASP A 83 -15.52 -4.20 -10.56
N ASN A 84 -16.59 -4.25 -11.33
CA ASN A 84 -17.84 -4.92 -10.95
C ASN A 84 -17.77 -6.44 -11.08
N ASP A 85 -16.73 -6.98 -11.74
CA ASP A 85 -16.56 -8.41 -11.90
C ASP A 85 -15.79 -9.04 -10.71
N ILE A 86 -15.36 -8.22 -9.74
CA ILE A 86 -14.62 -8.65 -8.56
C ILE A 86 -15.57 -8.92 -7.40
N ASN A 87 -15.48 -10.12 -6.85
CA ASN A 87 -16.34 -10.64 -5.80
C ASN A 87 -15.54 -11.02 -4.54
N GLY A 88 -16.24 -11.08 -3.40
CA GLY A 88 -15.66 -11.62 -2.17
C GLY A 88 -15.11 -13.03 -2.38
N GLY A 89 -13.89 -13.26 -1.90
CA GLY A 89 -13.10 -14.47 -2.09
C GLY A 89 -12.06 -14.37 -3.22
N ASP A 90 -12.13 -13.35 -4.06
CA ASP A 90 -11.19 -13.20 -5.18
C ASP A 90 -9.79 -12.77 -4.72
N SER A 91 -8.78 -13.30 -5.42
CA SER A 91 -7.38 -12.95 -5.22
C SER A 91 -6.68 -12.74 -6.56
N PHE A 92 -6.04 -11.58 -6.69
CA PHE A 92 -5.40 -11.15 -7.92
C PHE A 92 -3.90 -10.93 -7.71
N ARG A 93 -3.15 -11.17 -8.78
CA ARG A 93 -1.75 -10.75 -8.87
C ARG A 93 -1.64 -9.55 -9.79
N ILE A 94 -0.96 -8.52 -9.30
CA ILE A 94 -0.68 -7.33 -10.08
C ILE A 94 0.60 -7.56 -10.87
N ASP A 95 0.44 -7.92 -12.14
CA ASP A 95 1.55 -8.35 -12.99
C ASP A 95 2.59 -7.26 -13.19
N TYR A 96 2.19 -5.99 -13.33
CA TYR A 96 3.12 -4.87 -13.52
C TYR A 96 3.97 -4.53 -12.29
N ALA A 97 3.70 -5.14 -11.13
CA ALA A 97 4.49 -4.93 -9.92
C ALA A 97 5.73 -5.84 -9.84
N TYR A 98 5.91 -6.78 -10.78
CA TYR A 98 6.96 -7.81 -10.71
C TYR A 98 8.40 -7.27 -10.58
N ASN A 99 8.66 -6.06 -11.06
CA ASN A 99 9.96 -5.40 -11.06
C ASN A 99 10.04 -4.23 -10.07
N TRP A 100 9.12 -4.14 -9.11
CA TRP A 100 9.18 -3.12 -8.09
C TRP A 100 10.40 -3.32 -7.19
N GLU A 101 11.02 -2.20 -6.85
CA GLU A 101 12.14 -2.15 -5.92
C GLU A 101 11.70 -1.50 -4.62
N THR A 102 12.48 -1.75 -3.57
CA THR A 102 12.30 -1.11 -2.27
C THR A 102 13.44 -0.15 -1.98
N TYR A 103 13.10 1.11 -1.73
CA TYR A 103 14.02 2.13 -1.27
C TYR A 103 13.74 2.45 0.19
N TYR A 104 14.78 2.67 0.98
CA TYR A 104 14.68 2.97 2.40
C TYR A 104 15.51 4.20 2.78
N ASP A 105 14.89 5.12 3.50
CA ASP A 105 15.55 6.26 4.12
C ASP A 105 15.72 6.00 5.62
N GLU A 106 16.95 5.74 6.02
CA GLU A 106 17.34 5.45 7.41
C GLU A 106 17.14 6.65 8.36
N GLN A 107 17.17 7.88 7.84
CA GLN A 107 16.99 9.07 8.68
C GLN A 107 15.52 9.32 8.98
N SER A 108 14.66 9.16 7.97
CA SER A 108 13.24 9.46 8.11
C SER A 108 12.39 8.23 8.49
N GLY A 109 12.92 7.02 8.30
CA GLY A 109 12.22 5.75 8.45
C GLY A 109 11.21 5.46 7.34
N TRP A 110 11.27 6.19 6.23
CA TRP A 110 10.36 5.99 5.10
C TRP A 110 10.87 4.86 4.21
N ILE A 111 9.94 4.08 3.68
CA ILE A 111 10.15 3.04 2.69
C ILE A 111 9.31 3.40 1.46
N LYS A 112 9.90 3.38 0.27
CA LYS A 112 9.18 3.48 -1.00
C LYS A 112 9.25 2.12 -1.69
N ILE A 113 8.10 1.57 -2.09
CA ILE A 113 8.00 0.31 -2.82
C ILE A 113 7.27 0.61 -4.13
N GLY A 114 7.92 0.42 -5.27
CA GLY A 114 7.35 0.80 -6.55
C GLY A 114 8.36 0.71 -7.69
N SER A 115 7.95 1.15 -8.88
CA SER A 115 8.88 1.27 -10.00
C SER A 115 9.88 2.43 -9.78
N GLU A 116 11.10 2.29 -10.31
CA GLU A 116 12.07 3.39 -10.38
C GLU A 116 11.59 4.51 -11.33
N ILE A 117 10.78 4.17 -12.33
CA ILE A 117 10.28 5.12 -13.32
C ILE A 117 9.41 6.15 -12.59
N LEU A 118 9.93 7.38 -12.49
CA LEU A 118 9.15 8.55 -12.08
C LEU A 118 8.00 8.69 -13.06
N ARG A 119 6.80 8.33 -12.61
CA ARG A 119 5.58 8.62 -13.33
C ARG A 119 5.12 9.99 -12.89
N GLU A 120 5.15 10.92 -13.82
CA GLU A 120 4.46 12.20 -13.66
C GLU A 120 2.96 11.90 -13.50
N ASP A 121 2.28 12.65 -12.64
CA ASP A 121 0.82 12.63 -12.42
C ASP A 121 0.23 11.44 -11.63
N LEU A 122 0.84 11.09 -10.49
CA LEU A 122 0.19 10.23 -9.51
C LEU A 122 -0.70 11.02 -8.54
N ASN A 123 -1.88 10.47 -8.25
CA ASN A 123 -2.71 10.92 -7.14
C ASN A 123 -2.36 10.13 -5.89
N TYR A 124 -2.15 10.82 -4.77
CA TYR A 124 -1.70 10.22 -3.53
C TYR A 124 -2.77 10.22 -2.45
N VAL A 125 -2.96 9.06 -1.80
CA VAL A 125 -3.85 8.90 -0.66
C VAL A 125 -3.12 8.26 0.51
N GLU A 126 -3.26 8.84 1.70
CA GLU A 126 -2.91 8.20 2.96
C GLU A 126 -4.09 7.33 3.42
N PHE A 127 -4.00 6.02 3.17
CA PHE A 127 -5.09 5.08 3.41
C PHE A 127 -4.97 4.33 4.74
N PHE A 128 -3.75 4.26 5.29
CA PHE A 128 -3.50 3.99 6.72
C PHE A 128 -2.49 4.99 7.25
N ARG A 129 -2.33 5.04 8.58
CA ARG A 129 -1.45 6.02 9.21
C ARG A 129 -0.02 5.86 8.69
N ASN A 130 0.53 6.95 8.15
CA ASN A 130 1.83 7.01 7.48
C ASN A 130 2.02 5.96 6.37
N THR A 131 0.93 5.62 5.66
CA THR A 131 0.92 4.62 4.61
C THR A 131 0.17 5.19 3.42
N ILE A 132 0.92 5.51 2.37
CA ILE A 132 0.45 6.25 1.20
C ILE A 132 0.53 5.36 -0.02
N ALA A 133 -0.46 5.43 -0.89
CA ALA A 133 -0.41 4.84 -2.22
C ALA A 133 -0.43 5.93 -3.28
N GLY A 134 0.39 5.77 -4.32
CA GLY A 134 0.33 6.56 -5.55
C GLY A 134 -0.47 5.81 -6.61
N ILE A 135 -1.53 6.43 -7.12
CA ILE A 135 -2.43 5.83 -8.11
C ILE A 135 -2.40 6.68 -9.39
N ASP A 136 -2.17 6.03 -10.54
CA ASP A 136 -2.20 6.70 -11.83
C ASP A 136 -3.64 6.98 -12.31
N TRP A 137 -3.78 7.74 -13.38
CA TRP A 137 -5.09 8.12 -13.93
C TRP A 137 -5.90 6.94 -14.49
N TYR A 138 -5.26 5.81 -14.80
CA TYR A 138 -5.93 4.57 -15.19
C TYR A 138 -6.47 3.79 -13.98
N GLY A 139 -6.20 4.26 -12.76
CA GLY A 139 -6.58 3.60 -11.52
C GLY A 139 -5.71 2.38 -11.23
N ASN A 140 -4.41 2.42 -11.55
CA ASN A 140 -3.43 1.42 -11.14
C ASN A 140 -2.58 1.98 -10.01
N ILE A 141 -2.36 1.18 -8.95
CA ILE A 141 -1.44 1.56 -7.88
C ILE A 141 -0.01 1.39 -8.41
N GLN A 142 0.78 2.46 -8.39
CA GLN A 142 2.14 2.49 -8.95
C GLN A 142 3.23 2.43 -7.89
N GLU A 143 2.92 2.83 -6.66
CA GLU A 143 3.86 2.84 -5.57
C GLU A 143 3.16 2.89 -4.20
N PHE A 144 3.85 2.37 -3.20
CA PHE A 144 3.54 2.55 -1.79
C PHE A 144 4.66 3.33 -1.10
N TRP A 145 4.28 4.26 -0.24
CA TRP A 145 5.18 4.92 0.70
C TRP A 145 4.75 4.55 2.10
N LEU A 146 5.63 3.92 2.85
CA LEU A 146 5.35 3.29 4.13
C LEU A 146 6.30 3.86 5.17
N LYS A 147 5.77 4.23 6.33
CA LYS A 147 6.59 4.53 7.51
C LYS A 147 6.18 3.64 8.67
N PRO A 148 6.58 2.36 8.64
CA PRO A 148 6.18 1.43 9.67
C PRO A 148 6.87 1.75 11.00
N LYS A 149 6.25 1.32 12.11
CA LYS A 149 6.97 1.15 13.36
C LYS A 149 7.72 -0.17 13.35
N PHE A 150 9.04 -0.10 13.49
CA PHE A 150 9.90 -1.26 13.64
C PHE A 150 9.70 -1.86 15.03
N LYS A 151 9.37 -3.15 15.08
CA LYS A 151 9.16 -3.92 16.31
C LYS A 151 9.95 -5.21 16.29
#